data_AF-A0A4Z0EPZ8-F1
#
_entry.id   AF-A0A4Z0EPZ8-F1
#
_cell.length_a   1.000
_cell.length_b   1.000
_cell.length_c   1.000
_cell.angle_alpha   90.00
_cell.angle_beta   90.00
_cell.angle_gamma   90.00
#
_symmetry.space_group_name_H-M   'P 1'
#
loop_
_entity.id
_entity.type
_entity.pdbx_description
1 polymer ?
#
loop_
_entity_poly.entity_id
_entity_poly.type
_entity_poly.pdbx_seq_one_letter_code
_entity_poly.pdbx_strand_id
1 'polypeptide(L)'
;MEPNEKELTALQLVLQKLGKKNTVVQDTLTKLQDSGVKISQSALYQAIAGRSHRKEVVDAFFEVAEAEFARRRGIEERARQLVAEA
;
A
#
# COMPACT_ATOMS: atom_id res chain seq x y z
N MET A 1 13.07 -30.62 2.07
CA MET A 1 12.81 -29.42 2.89
C MET A 1 11.67 -28.70 2.23
N GLU A 2 10.47 -28.81 2.80
CA GLU A 2 9.31 -28.07 2.29
C GLU A 2 9.52 -26.58 2.58
N PRO A 3 9.22 -25.66 1.64
CA PRO A 3 9.26 -24.25 1.96
C PRO A 3 8.13 -23.99 2.95
N ASN A 4 8.46 -23.57 4.17
CA ASN A 4 7.50 -22.97 5.09
C ASN A 4 6.81 -21.81 4.36
N GLU A 5 5.60 -22.05 3.84
CA GLU A 5 4.72 -21.00 3.33
C GLU A 5 4.27 -20.16 4.53
N LYS A 6 5.11 -19.20 4.92
CA LYS A 6 4.73 -18.22 5.93
C LYS A 6 3.51 -17.47 5.42
N GLU A 7 2.40 -17.63 6.13
CA GLU A 7 1.18 -16.87 5.86
C GLU A 7 1.52 -15.38 5.79
N LEU A 8 1.06 -14.75 4.71
CA LEU A 8 1.26 -13.32 4.51
C LEU A 8 0.45 -12.55 5.53
N THR A 9 1.06 -11.54 6.13
CA THR A 9 0.34 -10.60 7.00
C THR A 9 -0.71 -9.83 6.21
N ALA A 10 -1.72 -9.29 6.91
CA ALA A 10 -2.76 -8.47 6.29
C ALA A 10 -2.18 -7.30 5.47
N LEU A 11 -1.13 -6.65 5.96
CA LEU A 11 -0.44 -5.56 5.25
C LEU A 11 0.24 -6.05 3.97
N GLN A 12 0.86 -7.23 3.99
CA GLN A 12 1.43 -7.83 2.78
C GLN A 12 0.36 -8.18 1.75
N LEU A 13 -0.81 -8.67 2.19
CA LEU A 13 -1.95 -8.95 1.31
C LEU A 13 -2.49 -7.66 0.67
N VAL A 14 -2.58 -6.57 1.43
CA VAL A 14 -2.96 -5.24 0.90
C VAL A 14 -1.97 -4.79 -0.17
N LEU A 15 -0.66 -4.86 0.11
CA LEU A 15 0.36 -4.47 -0.86
C LEU A 15 0.31 -5.32 -2.14
N GLN A 16 0.00 -6.62 -2.02
CA GLN A 16 -0.17 -7.50 -3.18
C GLN A 16 -1.40 -7.11 -4.02
N LYS A 17 -2.55 -6.85 -3.38
CA LYS A 17 -3.77 -6.40 -4.09
C LYS A 17 -3.57 -5.06 -4.81
N LEU A 18 -2.74 -4.19 -4.25
CA LEU A 18 -2.47 -2.89 -4.85
C LEU A 18 -1.64 -2.94 -6.13
N GLY A 19 -1.08 -4.08 -6.57
CA GLY A 19 -0.55 -4.27 -7.94
C GLY A 19 0.41 -3.18 -8.47
N LYS A 20 1.69 -3.53 -8.63
CA LYS A 20 2.86 -2.62 -8.79
C LYS A 20 3.28 -2.01 -7.45
N LYS A 21 4.11 -2.78 -6.73
CA LYS A 21 4.67 -2.47 -5.41
C LYS A 21 5.38 -1.11 -5.31
N ASN A 22 5.73 -0.47 -6.42
CA ASN A 22 6.61 0.70 -6.39
C ASN A 22 5.88 2.00 -6.03
N THR A 23 4.69 2.26 -6.59
CA THR A 23 4.01 3.56 -6.39
C THR A 23 3.53 3.75 -4.95
N VAL A 24 2.78 2.79 -4.41
CA VAL A 24 2.26 2.85 -3.02
C VAL A 24 3.39 2.95 -1.99
N VAL A 25 4.49 2.25 -2.21
CA VAL A 25 5.67 2.30 -1.33
C VAL A 25 6.32 3.66 -1.39
N GLN A 26 6.53 4.24 -2.58
CA GLN A 26 7.08 5.59 -2.71
C GLN A 26 6.15 6.65 -2.11
N ASP A 27 4.85 6.57 -2.37
CA ASP A 27 3.87 7.51 -1.82
C ASP A 27 3.82 7.45 -0.29
N THR A 28 3.96 6.24 0.29
CA THR A 28 4.07 6.07 1.75
C THR A 28 5.35 6.71 2.29
N LEU A 29 6.49 6.51 1.62
CA LEU A 29 7.76 7.12 2.02
C LEU A 29 7.70 8.65 1.94
N THR A 30 7.12 9.20 0.87
CA THR A 30 6.90 10.64 0.71
C THR A 30 6.02 11.20 1.82
N LYS A 31 4.87 10.57 2.08
CA LYS A 31 3.95 11.01 3.15
C LYS A 31 4.61 11.00 4.52
N LEU A 32 5.41 9.97 4.82
CA LEU A 32 6.16 9.88 6.06
C LEU A 32 7.21 10.99 6.15
N GLN A 33 7.95 11.23 5.06
CA GLN A 33 8.94 12.31 4.98
C GLN A 33 8.29 13.69 5.20
N ASP A 34 7.14 13.95 4.59
CA ASP A 34 6.37 15.18 4.76
C ASP A 34 5.88 15.37 6.20
N SER A 35 5.63 14.25 6.89
CA SER A 35 5.26 14.22 8.32
C SER A 35 6.49 14.26 9.26
N GLY A 36 7.70 14.46 8.72
CA GLY A 36 8.95 14.52 9.48
C GLY A 36 9.55 13.15 9.85
N VAL A 37 8.96 12.05 9.38
CA VAL A 37 9.38 10.68 9.67
C VAL A 37 10.26 10.14 8.53
N LYS A 38 11.57 10.09 8.76
CA LYS A 38 12.52 9.51 7.80
C LYS A 38 12.69 8.02 8.03
N ILE A 39 12.32 7.21 7.03
CA ILE A 39 12.59 5.76 7.03
C ILE A 39 13.10 5.32 5.65
N SER A 40 13.84 4.22 5.62
CA SER A 40 14.24 3.58 4.36
C SER A 40 13.11 2.73 3.80
N GLN A 41 13.15 2.48 2.49
CA GLN A 41 12.24 1.54 1.84
C GLN A 41 12.30 0.13 2.49
N SER A 42 13.50 -0.32 2.89
CA SER A 42 13.66 -1.60 3.59
C SER A 42 12.93 -1.59 4.94
N ALA A 43 13.03 -0.51 5.72
CA ALA A 43 12.33 -0.38 6.99
C ALA A 43 10.80 -0.39 6.82
N LEU A 44 10.29 0.24 5.76
CA LEU A 44 8.86 0.17 5.41
C LEU A 44 8.44 -1.28 5.10
N TYR A 45 9.22 -2.02 4.31
CA TYR A 45 8.93 -3.44 4.05
C TYR A 45 8.97 -4.31 5.31
N GLN A 46 9.87 -4.01 6.27
CA GLN A 46 9.88 -4.71 7.56
C GLN A 46 8.61 -4.41 8.37
N ALA A 47 8.13 -3.17 8.37
CA ALA A 47 6.85 -2.82 9.00
C ALA A 47 5.67 -3.53 8.34
N ILE A 48 5.61 -3.52 7.00
CA ILE A 48 4.58 -4.24 6.22
C ILE A 48 4.63 -5.75 6.49
N ALA A 49 5.82 -6.33 6.67
CA ALA A 49 5.99 -7.74 7.01
C ALA A 49 5.72 -8.06 8.49
N GLY A 50 5.22 -7.11 9.28
CA GLY A 50 4.93 -7.30 10.70
C GLY A 50 6.17 -7.42 11.59
N ARG A 51 7.36 -7.08 11.08
CA ARG A 51 8.63 -7.11 11.84
C ARG A 51 8.95 -5.80 12.56
N SER A 52 8.10 -4.79 12.37
CA SER A 52 8.15 -3.51 13.06
C SER A 52 6.72 -3.02 13.29
N HIS A 53 6.44 -2.49 14.48
CA HIS A 53 5.12 -2.00 14.88
C HIS A 53 5.10 -0.48 15.06
N ARG A 54 5.94 0.25 14.31
CA ARG A 54 5.90 1.72 14.31
C ARG A 54 4.55 2.17 13.75
N LYS A 55 3.68 2.61 14.66
CA LYS A 55 2.29 2.95 14.38
C LYS A 55 2.20 3.97 13.23
N GLU A 56 3.01 5.02 13.28
CA GLU A 56 3.03 6.07 12.27
C GLU A 56 3.34 5.56 10.85
N VAL A 57 4.16 4.51 10.73
CA VAL A 57 4.51 3.89 9.44
C VAL A 57 3.36 3.05 8.91
N VAL A 58 2.70 2.30 9.80
CA VAL A 58 1.56 1.45 9.45
C VAL A 58 0.36 2.31 9.07
N ASP A 59 0.07 3.35 9.85
CA ASP A 59 -1.02 4.30 9.59
C ASP A 59 -0.81 5.00 8.25
N ALA A 60 0.41 5.51 7.99
CA ALA A 60 0.73 6.14 6.70
C ALA A 60 0.56 5.19 5.51
N PHE A 61 0.95 3.92 5.66
CA PHE A 61 0.75 2.91 4.63
C PHE A 61 -0.74 2.66 4.35
N PHE A 62 -1.57 2.54 5.39
CA PHE A 62 -3.00 2.35 5.23
C PHE A 62 -3.67 3.54 4.55
N GLU A 63 -3.35 4.77 4.94
CA GLU A 63 -3.91 5.97 4.32
C GLU A 63 -3.61 6.01 2.81
N VAL A 64 -2.37 5.70 2.41
CA VAL A 64 -1.99 5.64 0.99
C VAL A 64 -2.70 4.49 0.27
N ALA A 65 -2.79 3.32 0.91
CA ALA A 65 -3.49 2.16 0.34
C ALA A 65 -4.97 2.46 0.09
N GLU A 66 -5.66 3.08 1.05
CA GLU A 66 -7.07 3.47 0.94
C GLU A 66 -7.29 4.49 -0.17
N ALA A 67 -6.43 5.50 -0.26
CA ALA A 67 -6.47 6.50 -1.32
C ALA A 67 -6.32 5.87 -2.71
N GLU A 68 -5.37 4.93 -2.87
CA GLU A 68 -5.15 4.25 -4.14
C GLU A 68 -6.34 3.35 -4.52
N PHE A 69 -6.93 2.62 -3.57
CA PHE A 69 -8.16 1.85 -3.84
C PHE A 69 -9.34 2.74 -4.23
N ALA A 70 -9.52 3.88 -3.54
CA ALA A 70 -10.56 4.84 -3.89
C ALA A 70 -10.36 5.41 -5.30
N ARG A 71 -9.12 5.76 -5.66
CA ARG A 71 -8.76 6.24 -6.99
C ARG A 71 -9.11 5.21 -8.08
N ARG A 72 -8.77 3.94 -7.87
CA ARG A 72 -9.09 2.86 -8.83
C ARG A 72 -10.60 2.68 -9.01
N ARG A 73 -11.36 2.63 -7.92
CA ARG A 73 -12.82 2.56 -7.97
C ARG A 73 -13.41 3.73 -8.76
N GLY A 74 -12.90 4.95 -8.53
CA GLY A 74 -13.33 6.15 -9.26
C GLY A 74 -13.02 6.07 -10.76
N ILE A 75 -11.86 5.53 -11.15
CA ILE A 75 -11.51 5.33 -12.57
C ILE A 75 -12.43 4.29 -13.22
N GLU A 76 -12.67 3.16 -12.57
CA GLU A 76 -13.54 2.10 -13.08
C GLU A 76 -15.00 2.56 -13.21
N GLU A 77 -15.49 3.35 -12.25
CA GLU A 77 -16.83 3.96 -12.31
C GLU A 77 -16.93 4.93 -13.49
N ARG A 78 -15.95 5.83 -13.65
CA ARG A 78 -15.92 6.78 -14.78
C ARG A 78 -15.83 6.06 -16.12
N ALA A 79 -15.06 4.99 -16.22
CA ALA A 79 -14.97 4.19 -17.44
C ALA A 79 -16.31 3.54 -17.78
N ARG A 80 -17.03 3.00 -16.77
CA ARG A 80 -18.37 2.43 -16.95
C ARG A 80 -19.38 3.48 -17.43
N GLN A 81 -19.35 4.69 -16.88
CA GLN A 81 -20.21 5.80 -17.31
C GLN A 81 -19.96 6.17 -18.77
N LEU A 82 -18.69 6.35 -19.17
CA LEU A 82 -18.33 6.69 -20.55
C LEU A 82 -18.73 5.62 -21.57
N VAL A 83 -18.70 4.34 -21.21
CA VAL A 83 -19.17 3.25 -22.09
C VAL A 83 -20.69 3.25 -22.23
N ALA A 84 -21.43 3.64 -21.19
CA ALA A 84 -22.90 3.69 -21.23
C ALA A 84 -23.43 4.92 -21.98
N GLU A 85 -22.64 6.00 -22.06
CA GLU A 85 -22.96 7.21 -22.82
C GLU A 85 -22.62 7.11 -24.32
N ALA A 86 -21.78 6.14 -24.72
CA ALA A 86 -21.38 5.86 -26.11
C ALA A 86 -22.32 4.88 -26.81
#